data_AF-A0A2V8DQE5-F1
#
_entry.id   AF-A0A2V8DQE5-F1
#
_cell.length_a   1.000
_cell.length_b   1.000
_cell.length_c   1.000
_cell.angle_alpha   90.00
_cell.angle_beta   90.00
_cell.angle_gamma   90.00
#
_symmetry.space_group_name_H-M   'P 1'
#
loop_
_entity.id
_entity.type
_entity.pdbx_description
1 polymer ?
#
loop_
_entity_poly.entity_id
_entity_poly.type
_entity_poly.pdbx_seq_one_letter_code
_entity_poly.pdbx_strand_id
1 'polypeptide(L)'
;YWKHLGVSDAELQELIDAVVVPETWFFRDRESFLALARLVREEWLRSPWAGVLRLLSLPCSTGEEPYSMAMALLEAAVPADRFRIDALDISTRALAQAGRAVYGRNSFRGDELGFRDRHFETAAQNYRVSETVRQRVRLQQGNLFAAVFLPSTT
;
A
#
# COMPACT_ATOMS: atom_id res chain seq x y z
N TYR A 1 17.79 8.38 33.41
CA TYR A 1 17.95 7.64 32.14
C TYR A 1 17.34 8.40 30.96
N TRP A 2 16.08 8.83 31.02
CA TRP A 2 15.38 9.65 30.02
C TRP A 2 15.89 11.09 29.76
N LYS A 3 16.99 11.53 30.38
CA LYS A 3 17.49 12.92 30.28
C LYS A 3 18.77 13.09 29.45
N HIS A 4 19.32 12.03 28.88
CA HIS A 4 20.59 12.08 28.12
C HIS A 4 20.55 11.21 26.86
N LEU A 5 19.54 11.43 26.02
CA LEU A 5 19.60 10.92 24.66
C LEU A 5 19.36 12.09 23.72
N GLY A 6 20.46 12.66 23.22
CA GLY A 6 20.43 13.34 21.94
C GLY A 6 20.20 12.28 20.88
N VAL A 7 18.96 11.81 20.77
CA VAL A 7 18.56 10.80 19.80
C VAL A 7 18.73 11.44 18.43
N SER A 8 19.69 10.97 17.66
CA SER A 8 19.74 11.26 16.24
C SER A 8 18.43 10.76 15.62
N ASP A 9 17.82 11.50 14.68
CA ASP A 9 16.61 11.05 13.98
C ASP A 9 16.75 9.61 13.42
N ALA A 10 17.99 9.20 13.09
CA ALA A 10 18.32 7.84 12.68
C ALA A 10 18.14 6.79 13.80
N GLU A 11 18.54 7.08 15.03
CA GLU A 11 18.39 6.15 16.17
C GLU A 11 16.93 6.02 16.61
N LEU A 12 16.15 7.11 16.51
CA LEU A 12 14.71 7.07 16.75
C LEU A 12 14.01 6.19 15.69
N GLN A 13 14.43 6.30 14.44
CA GLN A 13 13.87 5.51 13.34
C GLN A 13 14.18 4.00 13.49
N GLU A 14 15.41 3.65 13.88
CA GLU A 14 15.78 2.25 14.17
C GLU A 14 14.97 1.68 15.36
N LEU A 15 14.70 2.49 16.39
CA LEU A 15 13.86 2.06 17.51
C LEU A 15 12.40 1.83 17.09
N ILE A 16 11.85 2.72 16.25
CA ILE A 16 10.51 2.55 15.67
C ILE A 16 10.45 1.26 14.86
N ASP A 17 11.43 1.03 13.97
CA ASP A 17 11.51 -0.16 13.14
C ASP A 17 11.69 -1.47 13.96
N ALA A 18 12.32 -1.40 15.14
CA ALA A 18 12.52 -2.56 16.02
C ALA A 18 11.30 -2.91 16.90
N VAL A 19 10.42 -1.95 17.18
CA VAL A 19 9.23 -2.13 18.04
C VAL A 19 7.97 -2.43 17.23
N VAL A 20 7.89 -1.94 15.99
CA VAL A 20 6.77 -2.27 15.09
C VAL A 20 6.91 -3.71 14.62
N VAL A 21 5.97 -4.58 14.99
CA VAL A 21 5.86 -5.93 14.44
C VAL A 21 5.20 -5.82 13.06
N PRO A 22 5.94 -5.95 11.93
CA PRO A 22 5.37 -5.79 10.62
C PRO A 22 4.83 -7.15 10.19
N GLU A 23 3.61 -7.48 10.61
CA GLU A 23 2.85 -8.54 9.96
C GLU A 23 1.80 -7.91 9.05
N THR A 24 2.17 -7.78 7.79
CA THR A 24 1.31 -7.38 6.68
C THR A 24 1.41 -8.45 5.59
N TRP A 25 0.27 -8.86 5.05
CA TRP A 25 0.18 -9.84 3.97
C TRP A 25 -0.91 -9.39 2.99
N PHE A 26 -0.82 -9.85 1.75
CA PHE A 26 -1.79 -9.48 0.72
C PHE A 26 -3.20 -9.95 1.09
N PHE A 27 -4.19 -9.09 0.83
CA PHE A 27 -5.61 -9.36 1.08
C PHE A 27 -5.92 -9.82 2.52
N ARG A 28 -5.29 -9.19 3.53
CA ARG A 28 -5.54 -9.47 4.95
C ARG A 28 -7.02 -9.46 5.33
N ASP A 29 -7.78 -8.53 4.77
CA ASP A 29 -9.24 -8.48 4.84
C ASP A 29 -9.83 -8.38 3.42
N ARG A 30 -9.91 -9.54 2.75
CA ARG A 30 -10.33 -9.64 1.35
C ARG A 30 -11.73 -9.09 1.10
N GLU A 31 -12.66 -9.36 2.01
CA GLU A 31 -14.06 -8.91 1.88
C GLU A 31 -14.15 -7.39 1.84
N SER A 32 -13.36 -6.68 2.65
CA SER A 32 -13.29 -5.22 2.62
C SER A 32 -12.82 -4.67 1.26
N PHE A 33 -11.81 -5.30 0.63
CA PHE A 33 -11.35 -4.88 -0.71
C PHE A 33 -12.37 -5.20 -1.80
N LEU A 34 -13.07 -6.33 -1.71
CA LEU A 34 -14.15 -6.68 -2.65
C LEU A 34 -15.33 -5.71 -2.52
N ALA A 35 -15.72 -5.37 -1.29
CA ALA A 35 -16.76 -4.39 -1.03
C ALA A 35 -16.38 -2.99 -1.56
N LEU A 36 -15.14 -2.54 -1.31
CA LEU A 36 -14.61 -1.30 -1.88
C LEU A 36 -14.71 -1.30 -3.40
N ALA A 37 -14.22 -2.36 -4.05
CA ALA A 37 -14.20 -2.44 -5.50
C ALA A 37 -15.61 -2.45 -6.10
N ARG A 38 -16.56 -3.12 -5.43
CA ARG A 38 -17.97 -3.12 -5.79
C ARG A 38 -18.58 -1.72 -5.69
N LEU A 39 -18.39 -1.02 -4.57
CA LEU A 39 -18.88 0.34 -4.35
C LEU A 39 -18.35 1.30 -5.42
N VAL A 40 -17.05 1.23 -5.72
CA VAL A 40 -16.44 2.09 -6.73
C VAL A 40 -17.04 1.83 -8.12
N ARG A 41 -17.23 0.57 -8.48
CA ARG A 41 -17.78 0.19 -9.78
C ARG A 41 -19.26 0.57 -9.92
N GLU A 42 -20.07 0.26 -8.92
CA GLU A 42 -21.53 0.36 -8.98
C GLU A 42 -22.04 1.78 -8.70
N GLU A 43 -21.32 2.54 -7.88
CA GLU A 43 -21.76 3.87 -7.45
C GLU A 43 -20.84 4.97 -7.97
N TRP A 44 -19.55 4.92 -7.64
CA TRP A 44 -18.62 6.02 -7.95
C TRP A 44 -18.48 6.25 -9.46
N LEU A 45 -18.18 5.21 -10.24
CA LEU A 45 -17.98 5.34 -11.69
C LEU A 45 -19.23 5.76 -12.46
N ARG A 46 -20.43 5.54 -11.90
CA ARG A 46 -21.70 5.93 -12.52
C ARG A 46 -22.09 7.38 -12.20
N SER A 47 -21.39 8.01 -11.25
CA SER A 47 -21.63 9.41 -10.92
C SER A 47 -21.21 10.33 -12.08
N PRO A 48 -22.06 11.29 -12.50
CA PRO A 48 -21.76 12.23 -13.59
C PRO A 48 -20.54 13.14 -13.32
N TRP A 49 -20.07 13.17 -12.08
CA TRP A 49 -19.01 14.07 -11.58
C TRP A 49 -17.76 13.29 -11.20
N ALA A 50 -17.71 12.00 -11.50
CA ALA A 50 -16.62 11.15 -11.06
C ALA A 50 -15.32 11.64 -11.70
N GLY A 51 -14.44 12.23 -10.90
CA GLY A 51 -13.05 12.47 -11.25
C GLY A 51 -12.21 11.21 -11.05
N VAL A 52 -10.90 11.38 -10.92
CA VAL A 52 -10.00 10.31 -10.49
C VAL A 52 -10.26 10.01 -9.00
N LEU A 53 -10.66 8.79 -8.68
CA LEU A 53 -10.79 8.31 -7.31
C LEU A 53 -9.43 8.35 -6.61
N ARG A 54 -9.34 9.00 -5.46
CA ARG A 54 -8.12 9.02 -4.64
C ARG A 54 -8.37 8.25 -3.36
N LEU A 55 -7.51 7.27 -3.12
CA LEU A 55 -7.55 6.39 -1.96
C LEU A 55 -6.28 6.60 -1.13
N LEU A 56 -6.39 6.39 0.18
CA LEU A 56 -5.31 6.64 1.13
C LEU A 56 -5.08 5.38 1.98
N SER A 57 -3.85 4.87 2.02
CA SER A 57 -3.42 3.75 2.88
C SER A 57 -2.39 4.23 3.89
N LEU A 58 -2.70 4.05 5.17
CA LEU A 58 -1.97 4.64 6.30
C LEU A 58 -2.11 3.79 7.58
N PRO A 59 -1.00 3.39 8.24
CA PRO A 59 0.35 3.26 7.68
C PRO A 59 0.41 2.07 6.70
N CYS A 60 1.11 2.24 5.58
CA CYS A 60 1.12 1.23 4.50
C CYS A 60 2.17 0.11 4.67
N SER A 61 3.07 0.23 5.65
CA SER A 61 4.15 -0.72 5.94
C SER A 61 4.93 -1.11 4.67
N THR A 62 5.08 -2.41 4.42
CA THR A 62 5.80 -2.93 3.25
C THR A 62 4.96 -2.99 1.97
N GLY A 63 3.78 -2.36 1.95
CA GLY A 63 3.00 -2.06 0.74
C GLY A 63 1.96 -3.10 0.32
N GLU A 64 1.78 -4.20 1.05
CA GLU A 64 0.82 -5.24 0.68
C GLU A 64 -0.63 -4.72 0.64
N GLU A 65 -1.02 -3.85 1.58
CA GLU A 65 -2.36 -3.25 1.62
C GLU A 65 -2.67 -2.37 0.39
N PRO A 66 -1.88 -1.31 0.08
CA PRO A 66 -2.20 -0.47 -1.07
C PRO A 66 -2.12 -1.22 -2.40
N TYR A 67 -1.24 -2.23 -2.51
CA TYR A 67 -1.23 -3.09 -3.68
C TYR A 67 -2.46 -4.01 -3.75
N SER A 68 -2.97 -4.53 -2.62
CA SER A 68 -4.23 -5.29 -2.58
C SER A 68 -5.42 -4.45 -3.03
N MET A 69 -5.49 -3.18 -2.60
CA MET A 69 -6.51 -2.23 -3.06
C MET A 69 -6.45 -2.02 -4.58
N ALA A 70 -5.25 -1.79 -5.11
CA ALA A 70 -5.05 -1.58 -6.55
C ALA A 70 -5.46 -2.83 -7.35
N MET A 71 -5.07 -4.02 -6.91
CA MET A 71 -5.46 -5.29 -7.54
C MET A 71 -6.97 -5.46 -7.52
N ALA A 72 -7.64 -5.27 -6.38
CA ALA A 72 -9.09 -5.42 -6.26
C ALA A 72 -9.86 -4.50 -7.21
N LEU A 73 -9.42 -3.24 -7.36
CA LEU A 73 -10.04 -2.29 -8.28
C LEU A 73 -9.85 -2.69 -9.75
N LEU A 74 -8.65 -3.14 -10.12
CA LEU A 74 -8.38 -3.64 -11.46
C LEU A 74 -9.19 -4.91 -11.77
N GLU A 75 -9.32 -5.84 -10.82
CA GLU A 75 -10.14 -7.05 -10.97
C GLU A 75 -11.63 -6.73 -11.11
N ALA A 76 -12.11 -5.66 -10.45
CA ALA A 76 -13.46 -5.15 -10.64
C ALA A 76 -13.65 -4.36 -11.94
N ALA A 77 -12.65 -4.33 -12.83
CA ALA A 77 -12.65 -3.59 -14.08
C ALA A 77 -12.83 -2.06 -13.91
N VAL A 78 -12.37 -1.51 -12.77
CA VAL A 78 -12.23 -0.06 -12.62
C VAL A 78 -11.08 0.39 -13.53
N PRO A 79 -11.30 1.33 -14.46
CA PRO A 79 -10.23 1.76 -15.37
C PRO A 79 -9.03 2.33 -14.61
N ALA A 80 -7.82 1.95 -15.01
CA ALA A 80 -6.60 2.27 -14.26
C ALA A 80 -6.39 3.78 -14.09
N ASP A 81 -6.72 4.58 -15.10
CA ASP A 81 -6.65 6.05 -15.10
C ASP A 81 -7.70 6.73 -14.21
N ARG A 82 -8.68 5.98 -13.71
CA ARG A 82 -9.78 6.48 -12.88
C ARG A 82 -9.51 6.36 -11.39
N PHE A 83 -8.36 5.85 -10.98
CA PHE A 83 -7.99 5.84 -9.58
C PHE A 83 -6.48 5.99 -9.33
N ARG A 84 -6.16 6.43 -8.11
CA ARG A 84 -4.81 6.51 -7.56
C ARG A 84 -4.87 6.21 -6.06
N ILE A 85 -3.88 5.49 -5.55
CA ILE A 85 -3.73 5.17 -4.14
C ILE A 85 -2.48 5.88 -3.64
N ASP A 86 -2.63 6.80 -2.70
CA ASP A 86 -1.51 7.37 -1.95
C ASP A 86 -1.31 6.52 -0.70
N ALA A 87 -0.10 6.03 -0.52
CA ALA A 87 0.27 5.13 0.57
C ALA A 87 1.42 5.76 1.35
N LEU A 88 1.23 5.98 2.65
CA LEU A 88 2.25 6.60 3.48
C LEU A 88 2.65 5.74 4.66
N ASP A 89 3.90 5.88 5.04
CA ASP A 89 4.47 5.29 6.24
C ASP A 89 5.55 6.21 6.82
N ILE A 90 5.85 6.04 8.10
CA ILE A 90 6.95 6.74 8.76
C ILE A 90 8.28 6.02 8.50
N SER A 91 8.25 4.69 8.36
CA SER A 91 9.41 3.83 8.14
C SER A 91 9.91 3.92 6.70
N THR A 92 11.05 4.59 6.52
CA THR A 92 11.76 4.63 5.22
C THR A 92 12.15 3.23 4.76
N ARG A 93 12.47 2.33 5.70
CA ARG A 93 12.79 0.93 5.43
C ARG A 93 11.59 0.20 4.84
N ALA A 94 10.42 0.35 5.44
CA ALA A 94 9.19 -0.26 4.96
C ALA A 94 8.80 0.28 3.57
N LEU A 95 8.90 1.60 3.36
CA LEU A 95 8.67 2.24 2.06
C LEU A 95 9.66 1.81 0.99
N ALA A 96 10.94 1.61 1.32
CA ALA A 96 11.93 1.10 0.39
C ALA A 96 11.60 -0.33 -0.04
N GLN A 97 11.09 -1.17 0.87
CA GLN A 97 10.61 -2.51 0.54
C GLN A 97 9.35 -2.46 -0.33
N ALA A 98 8.37 -1.61 0.03
CA ALA A 98 7.18 -1.37 -0.78
C ALA A 98 7.55 -0.91 -2.20
N GLY A 99 8.51 0.01 -2.34
CA GLY A 99 8.96 0.53 -3.63
C GLY A 99 9.61 -0.52 -4.53
N ARG A 100 10.36 -1.48 -3.94
CA ARG A 100 10.88 -2.64 -4.67
C ARG A 100 9.76 -3.58 -5.13
N ALA A 101 8.69 -3.67 -4.34
CA ALA A 101 7.50 -4.47 -4.61
C ALA A 101 7.81 -5.95 -4.89
N VAL A 102 8.82 -6.51 -4.21
CA VAL A 102 9.23 -7.91 -4.31
C VAL A 102 8.94 -8.61 -2.99
N TYR A 103 8.17 -9.68 -3.05
CA TYR A 103 7.62 -10.39 -1.90
C TYR A 103 7.92 -11.88 -1.96
N GLY A 104 8.28 -12.45 -0.81
CA GLY A 104 8.47 -13.88 -0.65
C GLY A 104 7.15 -14.62 -0.43
N ARG A 105 7.22 -15.95 -0.33
CA ARG A 105 6.03 -16.80 -0.09
C ARG A 105 5.26 -16.41 1.18
N ASN A 106 5.94 -15.91 2.20
CA ASN A 106 5.33 -15.57 3.49
C ASN A 106 4.34 -14.38 3.42
N SER A 107 4.46 -13.52 2.40
CA SER A 107 3.52 -12.41 2.17
C SER A 107 2.20 -12.87 1.56
N PHE A 108 2.11 -14.15 1.15
CA PHE A 108 0.92 -14.78 0.61
C PHE A 108 0.40 -15.79 1.64
N ARG A 109 -0.75 -15.48 2.26
CA ARG A 109 -1.41 -16.36 3.22
C ARG A 109 -2.78 -16.78 2.68
N GLY A 110 -3.21 -18.00 3.00
CA GLY A 110 -4.48 -18.57 2.55
C GLY A 110 -4.41 -19.30 1.21
N ASP A 111 -5.53 -19.90 0.83
CA ASP A 111 -5.62 -20.82 -0.32
C ASP A 111 -5.93 -20.08 -1.64
N GLU A 112 -6.41 -18.84 -1.58
CA GLU A 112 -6.87 -18.09 -2.74
C GLU A 112 -5.75 -17.25 -3.36
N LEU A 113 -4.82 -17.92 -4.04
CA LEU A 113 -3.65 -17.28 -4.69
C LEU A 113 -3.90 -16.85 -6.14
N GLY A 114 -5.15 -16.88 -6.62
CA GLY A 114 -5.46 -16.56 -8.01
C GLY A 114 -5.05 -15.14 -8.42
N PHE A 115 -5.06 -14.18 -7.49
CA PHE A 115 -4.59 -12.82 -7.74
C PHE A 115 -3.08 -12.77 -8.00
N ARG A 116 -2.30 -13.68 -7.40
CA ARG A 116 -0.85 -13.74 -7.56
C ARG A 116 -0.50 -13.98 -9.02
N ASP A 117 -1.13 -14.96 -9.63
CA ASP A 117 -0.83 -15.37 -11.00
C ASP A 117 -1.27 -14.30 -12.04
N ARG A 118 -2.22 -13.43 -11.67
CA ARG A 118 -2.67 -12.30 -12.51
C ARG A 118 -1.85 -11.03 -12.35
N HIS A 119 -1.41 -10.75 -11.12
CA HIS A 119 -0.87 -9.44 -10.75
C HIS A 119 0.61 -9.44 -10.36
N PHE A 120 1.26 -10.61 -10.39
CA PHE A 120 2.67 -10.73 -10.08
C PHE A 120 3.45 -11.41 -11.21
N GLU A 121 4.69 -10.97 -11.35
CA GLU A 121 5.70 -11.58 -12.18
C GLU A 121 6.64 -12.42 -11.31
N THR A 122 7.05 -13.59 -11.81
CA THR A 122 8.01 -14.43 -11.08
C THR A 122 9.40 -13.80 -11.13
N ALA A 123 10.01 -13.60 -9.97
CA ALA A 123 11.34 -13.01 -9.81
C ALA A 123 12.25 -13.95 -9.01
N ALA A 124 12.89 -14.90 -9.70
CA ALA A 124 13.68 -15.98 -9.11
C ALA A 124 12.87 -16.79 -8.08
N GLN A 125 13.14 -16.64 -6.78
CA GLN A 125 12.41 -17.33 -5.69
C GLN A 125 11.30 -16.47 -5.07
N ASN A 126 11.13 -15.24 -5.55
CA ASN A 126 10.16 -14.26 -5.07
C ASN A 126 9.17 -13.87 -6.17
N TYR A 127 8.20 -13.03 -5.80
CA TYR A 127 7.17 -12.52 -6.70
C TYR A 127 7.25 -10.99 -6.70
N ARG A 128 7.26 -10.39 -7.89
CA ARG A 128 7.24 -8.94 -8.06
C ARG A 128 5.84 -8.50 -8.47
N VAL A 129 5.30 -7.47 -7.82
CA VAL A 129 4.02 -6.87 -8.25
C VAL A 129 4.18 -6.30 -9.66
N SER A 130 3.24 -6.62 -10.55
CA SER A 130 3.22 -6.14 -11.93
C SER A 130 3.22 -4.61 -12.00
N GLU A 131 3.82 -4.09 -13.07
CA GLU A 131 3.97 -2.65 -13.26
C GLU A 131 2.61 -1.92 -13.33
N THR A 132 1.59 -2.55 -13.93
CA THR A 132 0.22 -2.03 -14.00
C THR A 132 -0.35 -1.71 -12.62
N VAL A 133 -0.11 -2.57 -11.63
CA VAL A 133 -0.55 -2.36 -10.25
C VAL A 133 0.33 -1.30 -9.58
N ARG A 134 1.66 -1.38 -9.76
CA ARG A 134 2.61 -0.46 -9.12
C ARG A 134 2.37 0.99 -9.48
N GLN A 135 2.04 1.28 -10.74
CA GLN A 135 1.77 2.64 -11.21
C GLN A 135 0.52 3.28 -10.59
N ARG A 136 -0.36 2.49 -9.97
CA ARG A 136 -1.54 3.01 -9.27
C ARG A 136 -1.23 3.45 -7.83
N VAL A 137 -0.12 3.01 -7.26
CA VAL A 137 0.26 3.28 -5.88
C VAL A 137 1.40 4.30 -5.85
N ARG A 138 1.18 5.40 -5.13
CA ARG A 138 2.20 6.40 -4.83
C ARG A 138 2.63 6.26 -3.38
N LEU A 139 3.87 5.85 -3.18
CA LEU A 139 4.48 5.76 -1.86
C LEU A 139 5.04 7.12 -1.43
N GLN A 140 4.78 7.52 -0.20
CA GLN A 140 5.39 8.71 0.39
C GLN A 140 5.77 8.48 1.84
N GLN A 141 6.86 9.10 2.29
CA GLN A 141 7.13 9.18 3.71
C GLN A 141 6.24 10.26 4.34
N GLY A 142 5.58 9.92 5.45
CA GLY A 142 4.74 10.85 6.18
C GLY A 142 4.57 10.44 7.63
N ASN A 143 4.58 11.43 8.53
CA ASN A 143 4.24 11.22 9.93
C ASN A 143 2.82 11.76 10.17
N LEU A 144 1.90 10.89 10.60
CA LEU A 144 0.50 11.23 10.86
C LEU A 144 0.32 12.31 11.94
N PHE A 145 1.31 12.45 12.82
CA PHE A 145 1.29 13.44 13.90
C PHE A 145 2.01 14.76 13.55
N ALA A 146 2.54 14.90 12.33
CA ALA A 146 3.18 16.14 11.89
C ALA A 146 2.13 17.15 11.38
N ALA A 147 2.34 18.44 11.69
CA ALA A 147 1.40 19.53 11.38
C ALA A 147 1.16 19.79 9.88
N VAL A 148 1.98 19.23 8.99
CA VAL A 148 1.80 19.27 7.52
C VAL A 148 1.83 17.83 7.02
N PHE A 149 0.64 17.26 6.82
CA PHE A 149 0.47 15.84 6.52
C PHE A 149 0.37 15.53 5.01
N LEU A 150 -0.04 16.50 4.19
CA LEU A 150 -0.17 16.33 2.74
C LEU A 150 0.58 17.45 2.02
N PRO A 151 1.44 17.15 1.03
CA PRO A 151 1.95 18.18 0.13
C PRO A 151 0.77 18.75 -0.65
N SER A 152 0.72 20.08 -0.74
CA SER A 152 -0.29 20.83 -1.47
C SER A 152 -0.51 20.22 -2.86
N THR A 153 -1.74 19.83 -3.16
CA THR A 153 -2.15 19.42 -4.50
C THR A 153 -1.81 20.54 -5.48
N THR A 154 -0.84 20.30 -6.35
CA THR A 154 -0.60 21.12 -7.55
C THR A 154 -1.05 20.32 -8.76
#